data_AF-A0A1F3V6W6-F1
#
_entry.id   AF-A0A1F3V6W6-F1
#
_cell.length_a   1.000
_cell.length_b   1.000
_cell.length_c   1.000
_cell.angle_alpha   90.00
_cell.angle_beta   90.00
_cell.angle_gamma   90.00
#
_symmetry.space_group_name_H-M   'P 1'
#
loop_
_entity.id
_entity.type
_entity.pdbx_description
1 polymer ?
#
loop_
_entity_poly.entity_id
_entity_poly.type
_entity_poly.pdbx_seq_one_letter_code
_entity_poly.pdbx_strand_id
1 'polypeptide(L)'
;MKSLFLIFGLMIFSFSLFAEGELSSSQSIYEALDVEAIQVNPGINGVYRLEKGVGGLYCAKSKVVSPNAEDEYFCDLLVEEMDAEAIYNALLVEEVADEPMRFGAMRFFKSVGELVCLKSKIVYPGSKFEYSCTL
;
A
#
# COMPACT_ATOMS: atom_id res chain seq x y z
N MET A 1 -52.40 -38.35 -10.42
CA MET A 1 -51.07 -38.37 -9.76
C MET A 1 -50.05 -37.72 -10.67
N LYS A 2 -49.56 -36.54 -10.32
CA LYS A 2 -48.14 -36.11 -10.41
C LYS A 2 -48.09 -34.61 -10.12
N SER A 3 -47.72 -34.33 -8.87
CA SER A 3 -47.24 -33.04 -8.39
C SER A 3 -46.11 -32.55 -9.29
N LEU A 4 -46.20 -31.30 -9.75
CA LEU A 4 -45.09 -30.56 -10.33
C LEU A 4 -44.78 -29.41 -9.39
N PHE A 5 -43.93 -29.67 -8.40
CA PHE A 5 -43.37 -28.65 -7.51
C PHE A 5 -42.30 -27.88 -8.29
N LEU A 6 -42.62 -26.64 -8.69
CA LEU A 6 -41.63 -25.65 -9.11
C LEU A 6 -40.99 -25.07 -7.85
N ILE A 7 -39.81 -25.58 -7.48
CA ILE A 7 -38.99 -25.01 -6.42
C ILE A 7 -38.28 -23.79 -7.00
N PHE A 8 -38.78 -22.62 -6.64
CA PHE A 8 -38.13 -21.32 -6.83
C PHE A 8 -36.86 -21.29 -5.94
N GLY A 9 -35.73 -21.70 -6.49
CA GLY A 9 -34.42 -21.59 -5.85
C GLY A 9 -33.91 -20.15 -5.93
N LEU A 10 -34.41 -19.29 -5.05
CA LEU A 10 -33.88 -17.95 -4.83
C LEU A 10 -32.52 -18.10 -4.12
N MET A 11 -31.42 -18.20 -4.88
CA MET A 11 -30.08 -18.05 -4.33
C MET A 11 -29.90 -16.60 -3.88
N ILE A 12 -30.20 -16.35 -2.61
CA ILE A 12 -29.77 -15.14 -1.93
C ILE A 12 -28.27 -15.32 -1.68
N PHE A 13 -27.45 -14.94 -2.66
CA PHE A 13 -26.06 -14.59 -2.38
C PHE A 13 -26.11 -13.40 -1.43
N SER A 14 -25.93 -13.68 -0.15
CA SER A 14 -25.71 -12.68 0.88
C SER A 14 -24.33 -12.09 0.61
N PHE A 15 -24.26 -11.12 -0.30
CA PHE A 15 -23.14 -10.21 -0.34
C PHE A 15 -23.25 -9.38 0.94
N SER A 16 -22.46 -9.75 1.94
CA SER A 16 -22.16 -8.86 3.06
C SER A 16 -21.60 -7.59 2.44
N LEU A 17 -22.45 -6.57 2.40
CA LEU A 17 -22.12 -5.21 2.01
C LEU A 17 -21.18 -4.67 3.11
N PHE A 18 -19.88 -4.97 3.01
CA PHE A 18 -18.89 -4.23 3.78
C PHE A 18 -18.87 -2.82 3.20
N ALA A 19 -19.42 -1.88 3.94
CA ALA A 19 -19.17 -0.46 3.74
C ALA A 19 -17.71 -0.20 4.17
N GLU A 20 -16.77 -0.55 3.30
CA GLU A 20 -15.37 -0.17 3.47
C GLU A 20 -15.29 1.30 3.08
N GLY A 21 -15.04 2.17 4.06
CA GLY A 21 -14.62 3.54 3.77
C GLY A 21 -13.37 3.46 2.90
N GLU A 22 -13.44 4.02 1.70
CA GLU A 22 -12.32 4.02 0.76
C GLU A 22 -11.16 4.79 1.39
N LEU A 23 -10.11 4.09 1.78
CA LEU A 23 -8.90 4.72 2.30
C LEU A 23 -8.27 5.55 1.18
N SER A 24 -7.79 6.75 1.51
CA SER A 24 -7.02 7.53 0.53
C SER A 24 -5.73 6.77 0.13
N SER A 25 -5.22 7.05 -1.08
CA SER A 25 -3.94 6.52 -1.58
C SER A 25 -2.82 6.68 -0.55
N SER A 26 -2.61 7.91 -0.08
CA SER A 26 -1.60 8.26 0.93
C SER A 26 -1.80 7.55 2.27
N GLN A 27 -3.05 7.38 2.71
CA GLN A 27 -3.33 6.65 3.94
C GLN A 27 -2.92 5.19 3.83
N SER A 28 -3.27 4.54 2.72
CA SER A 28 -2.92 3.15 2.45
C SER A 28 -1.39 2.96 2.44
N ILE A 29 -0.65 3.88 1.80
CA ILE A 29 0.81 3.84 1.79
C ILE A 29 1.37 4.01 3.21
N TYR A 30 0.91 5.01 3.97
CA TYR A 30 1.38 5.27 5.34
C TYR A 30 1.17 4.05 6.25
N GLU A 31 0.01 3.39 6.14
CA GLU A 31 -0.34 2.22 6.94
C GLU A 31 0.45 0.97 6.53
N ALA A 32 0.78 0.81 5.25
CA ALA A 32 1.55 -0.31 4.74
C ALA A 32 3.06 -0.25 5.05
N LEU A 33 3.58 0.89 5.48
CA LEU A 33 5.02 1.03 5.83
C LEU A 33 5.34 0.45 7.21
N ASP A 34 6.21 -0.55 7.24
CA ASP A 34 6.83 -1.11 8.46
C ASP A 34 7.99 -0.24 8.96
N VAL A 35 7.66 0.99 9.32
CA VAL A 35 8.61 1.97 9.84
C VAL A 35 8.01 2.59 11.08
N GLU A 36 8.83 2.76 12.11
CA GLU A 36 8.42 3.46 13.33
C GLU A 36 8.02 4.90 13.00
N ALA A 37 6.83 5.29 13.45
CA ALA A 37 6.34 6.64 13.26
C ALA A 37 6.95 7.58 14.32
N ILE A 38 7.59 8.64 13.87
CA ILE A 38 8.18 9.66 14.75
C ILE A 38 7.24 10.85 14.90
N GLN A 39 7.12 11.37 16.13
CA GLN A 39 6.35 12.58 16.39
C GLN A 39 7.23 13.81 16.15
N VAL A 40 6.87 14.63 15.17
CA VAL A 40 7.70 15.77 14.72
C VAL A 40 7.33 17.12 15.33
N ASN A 41 6.15 17.22 15.96
CA ASN A 41 5.70 18.43 16.64
C ASN A 41 5.50 18.22 18.16
N PRO A 42 6.55 17.86 18.93
CA PRO A 42 6.44 17.83 20.38
C PRO A 42 6.34 19.27 20.92
N GLY A 43 5.11 19.75 21.19
CA GLY A 43 4.88 21.01 21.90
C GLY A 43 3.99 22.06 21.21
N ILE A 44 3.46 21.79 20.02
CA ILE A 44 2.43 22.65 19.41
C ILE A 44 1.06 22.18 19.89
N ASN A 45 0.48 22.91 20.86
CA ASN A 45 -0.87 22.64 21.33
C ASN A 45 -1.88 22.78 20.19
N GLY A 46 -2.62 21.71 19.89
CA GLY A 46 -3.71 21.73 18.92
C GLY A 46 -3.43 21.04 17.59
N VAL A 47 -2.21 20.58 17.31
CA VAL A 47 -1.90 19.80 16.09
C VAL A 47 -1.00 18.63 16.43
N TYR A 48 -1.41 17.44 15.97
CA TYR A 48 -0.64 16.22 16.04
C TYR A 48 -0.09 15.89 14.66
N ARG A 49 1.19 15.50 14.58
CA ARG A 49 1.83 15.05 13.33
C ARG A 49 2.80 13.91 13.61
N LEU A 50 2.60 12.81 12.90
CA LEU A 50 3.51 11.67 12.83
C LEU A 50 4.10 11.59 11.43
N GLU A 51 5.36 11.17 11.35
CA GLU A 51 6.04 10.93 10.09
C GLU A 51 6.66 9.53 10.07
N LYS A 52 6.57 8.87 8.92
CA LYS A 52 7.31 7.65 8.58
C LYS A 52 8.18 7.97 7.37
N GLY A 53 9.44 7.54 7.41
CA GLY A 53 10.40 7.80 6.34
C GLY A 53 11.30 6.61 6.09
N VAL A 54 11.46 6.21 4.83
CA VAL A 54 12.40 5.15 4.42
C VAL A 54 12.83 5.35 2.98
N GLY A 55 14.14 5.30 2.72
CA GLY A 55 14.70 5.30 1.38
C GLY A 55 14.20 6.42 0.44
N GLY A 56 13.97 7.63 0.96
CA GLY A 56 13.46 8.76 0.18
C GLY A 56 11.93 8.84 0.06
N LEU A 57 11.18 7.84 0.54
CA LEU A 57 9.72 7.92 0.70
C LEU A 57 9.39 8.52 2.07
N TYR A 58 8.64 9.62 2.08
CA TYR A 58 8.22 10.32 3.29
C TYR A 58 6.70 10.37 3.34
N CYS A 59 6.11 9.81 4.39
CA CYS A 59 4.67 9.87 4.61
C CYS A 59 4.37 10.50 5.97
N ALA A 60 3.37 11.38 6.01
CA ALA A 60 2.93 12.06 7.20
C ALA A 60 1.45 11.80 7.47
N LYS A 61 1.12 11.64 8.76
CA LYS A 61 -0.23 11.65 9.30
C LYS A 61 -0.36 12.88 10.19
N SER A 62 -1.32 13.76 9.91
CA SER A 62 -1.60 14.92 10.75
C SER A 62 -3.05 15.03 11.14
N LYS A 63 -3.31 15.62 12.31
CA LYS A 63 -4.65 15.87 12.81
C LYS A 63 -4.68 17.11 13.68
N VAL A 64 -5.69 17.95 13.47
CA VAL A 64 -6.01 19.04 14.40
C VAL A 64 -6.74 18.45 15.62
N VAL A 65 -6.34 18.85 16.83
CA VAL A 65 -6.97 18.38 18.08
C VAL A 65 -8.30 19.10 18.28
N SER A 66 -9.32 18.66 17.55
CA SER A 66 -10.71 19.13 17.63
C SER A 66 -11.65 17.93 17.61
N PRO A 67 -12.79 17.98 18.33
CA PRO A 67 -13.85 16.99 18.16
C PRO A 67 -14.26 16.97 16.68
N ASN A 68 -14.26 15.77 16.08
CA ASN A 68 -14.58 15.50 14.67
C ASN A 68 -13.53 15.90 13.62
N ALA A 69 -12.32 16.31 14.01
CA ALA A 69 -11.25 16.43 13.01
C ALA A 69 -10.88 15.04 12.47
N GLU A 70 -10.75 14.93 11.15
CA GLU A 70 -10.26 13.73 10.48
C GLU A 70 -8.73 13.72 10.43
N ASP A 71 -8.15 12.55 10.21
CA ASP A 71 -6.71 12.43 9.94
C ASP A 71 -6.45 12.82 8.48
N GLU A 72 -5.43 13.64 8.25
CA GLU A 72 -4.92 13.96 6.93
C GLU A 72 -3.64 13.16 6.67
N TYR A 73 -3.53 12.60 5.46
CA TYR A 73 -2.39 11.78 5.04
C TYR A 73 -1.73 12.38 3.81
N PHE A 74 -0.41 12.38 3.80
CA PHE A 74 0.40 12.87 2.69
C PHE A 74 1.60 11.95 2.51
N CYS A 75 1.96 11.64 1.26
CA CYS A 75 3.18 10.91 0.93
C CYS A 75 3.90 11.61 -0.23
N ASP A 76 5.22 11.62 -0.18
CA ASP A 76 6.08 12.16 -1.24
C ASP A 76 7.29 11.25 -1.44
N LEU A 77 7.79 11.20 -2.67
CA LEU A 77 8.93 10.39 -3.07
C LEU A 77 10.05 11.30 -3.60
N LEU A 78 11.09 11.48 -2.79
CA LEU A 78 12.25 12.28 -3.16
C LEU A 78 13.20 11.46 -4.03
N VAL A 79 13.08 11.61 -5.35
CA VAL A 79 13.85 10.84 -6.34
C VAL A 79 15.37 10.95 -6.15
N GLU A 80 15.87 12.09 -5.68
CA GLU A 80 17.30 12.33 -5.46
C GLU A 80 17.88 11.53 -4.27
N GLU A 81 17.04 11.11 -3.32
CA GLU A 81 17.41 10.37 -2.12
C GLU A 81 16.93 8.90 -2.15
N MET A 82 16.44 8.45 -3.32
CA MET A 82 15.68 7.21 -3.41
C MET A 82 16.56 5.96 -3.22
N ASP A 83 16.25 5.19 -2.18
CA ASP A 83 16.68 3.81 -2.00
C ASP A 83 15.46 2.89 -2.18
N ALA A 84 15.25 2.48 -3.43
CA ALA A 84 14.09 1.67 -3.81
C ALA A 84 14.09 0.27 -3.17
N GLU A 85 15.26 -0.29 -2.83
CA GLU A 85 15.33 -1.58 -2.13
C GLU A 85 14.80 -1.44 -0.70
N ALA A 86 15.21 -0.38 0.01
CA ALA A 86 14.72 -0.09 1.35
C ALA A 86 13.20 0.12 1.37
N ILE A 87 12.67 0.92 0.42
CA ILE A 87 11.21 1.13 0.30
C ILE A 87 10.49 -0.20 0.03
N TYR A 88 10.95 -0.98 -0.95
CA TYR A 88 10.32 -2.26 -1.32
C TYR A 88 10.23 -3.22 -0.13
N ASN A 89 11.30 -3.29 0.67
CA ASN A 89 11.38 -4.18 1.82
C ASN A 89 10.55 -3.69 3.00
N ALA A 90 10.36 -2.37 3.15
CA ALA A 90 9.54 -1.78 4.21
C ALA A 90 8.02 -1.91 3.97
N LEU A 91 7.57 -2.22 2.75
CA LEU A 91 6.14 -2.38 2.45
C LEU A 91 5.58 -3.74 2.91
N LEU A 92 4.59 -3.70 3.80
CA LEU A 92 3.81 -4.85 4.29
C LEU A 92 2.65 -5.20 3.36
N VAL A 93 2.95 -5.37 2.07
CA VAL A 93 1.98 -5.84 1.07
C VAL A 93 2.49 -7.09 0.38
N GLU A 94 1.56 -7.85 -0.19
CA GLU A 94 1.86 -9.06 -0.92
C GLU A 94 2.76 -8.76 -2.14
N GLU A 95 3.78 -9.61 -2.33
CA GLU A 95 4.63 -9.59 -3.51
C GLU A 95 3.95 -10.39 -4.63
N VAL A 96 3.67 -9.74 -5.76
CA VAL A 96 2.98 -10.35 -6.91
C VAL A 96 3.96 -10.54 -8.06
N ALA A 97 4.03 -11.75 -8.64
CA ALA A 97 4.87 -12.02 -9.80
C ALA A 97 4.27 -11.44 -11.10
N ASP A 98 5.11 -10.87 -11.97
CA ASP A 98 4.74 -10.45 -13.32
C ASP A 98 4.57 -11.68 -14.22
N GLU A 99 3.33 -12.17 -14.35
CA GLU A 99 3.03 -13.31 -15.21
C GLU A 99 2.43 -12.92 -16.58
N PRO A 100 2.82 -13.60 -17.67
CA PRO A 100 3.85 -14.64 -17.72
C PRO A 100 5.26 -14.03 -17.62
N MET A 101 6.21 -14.72 -16.96
CA MET A 101 7.60 -14.27 -16.89
C MET A 101 8.14 -14.00 -18.29
N ARG A 102 8.33 -12.73 -18.63
CA ARG A 102 8.76 -12.29 -19.95
C ARG A 102 10.29 -12.30 -20.04
N PHE A 103 10.82 -13.00 -21.03
CA PHE A 103 12.20 -12.87 -21.52
C PHE A 103 13.31 -13.07 -20.46
N GLY A 104 13.38 -14.24 -19.84
CA GLY A 104 14.54 -14.59 -19.02
C GLY A 104 14.81 -13.62 -17.88
N ALA A 105 13.77 -12.97 -17.37
CA ALA A 105 13.82 -12.11 -16.20
C ALA A 105 12.70 -12.50 -15.24
N MET A 106 12.99 -12.45 -13.94
CA MET A 106 12.01 -12.54 -12.87
C MET A 106 11.64 -11.12 -12.47
N ARG A 107 10.34 -10.83 -12.31
CA ARG A 107 9.82 -9.53 -11.91
C ARG A 107 8.73 -9.72 -10.88
N PHE A 108 8.79 -8.89 -9.85
CA PHE A 108 7.88 -8.92 -8.72
C PHE A 108 7.45 -7.49 -8.39
N PHE A 109 6.18 -7.31 -8.08
CA PHE A 109 5.59 -6.02 -7.75
C PHE A 109 5.06 -6.01 -6.33
N LYS A 110 5.21 -4.86 -5.67
CA LYS A 110 4.43 -4.47 -4.50
C LYS A 110 3.73 -3.17 -4.85
N SER A 111 2.42 -3.11 -4.61
CA SER A 111 1.60 -1.95 -4.94
C SER A 111 0.69 -1.61 -3.76
N VAL A 112 0.61 -0.32 -3.41
CA VAL A 112 -0.31 0.18 -2.40
C VAL A 112 -0.67 1.64 -2.71
N GLY A 113 -1.95 1.95 -2.80
CA GLY A 113 -2.38 3.24 -3.34
C GLY A 113 -1.78 3.47 -4.73
N GLU A 114 -1.14 4.62 -4.91
CA GLU A 114 -0.41 5.00 -6.13
C GLU A 114 1.06 4.56 -6.14
N LEU A 115 1.60 4.11 -4.99
CA LEU A 115 2.98 3.63 -4.90
C LEU A 115 3.11 2.25 -5.56
N VAL A 116 3.97 2.16 -6.56
CA VAL A 116 4.32 0.91 -7.24
C VAL A 116 5.82 0.70 -7.15
N CYS A 117 6.23 -0.42 -6.57
CA CYS A 117 7.63 -0.82 -6.51
C CYS A 117 7.85 -2.13 -7.28
N LEU A 118 8.90 -2.16 -8.10
CA LEU A 118 9.35 -3.29 -8.91
C LEU A 118 10.67 -3.82 -8.35
N LYS A 119 10.73 -5.14 -8.19
CA LYS A 119 11.94 -5.91 -7.93
C LYS A 119 12.15 -6.84 -9.12
N SER A 120 13.27 -6.72 -9.79
CA SER A 120 13.53 -7.49 -11.01
C SER A 120 14.95 -8.06 -11.05
N LYS A 121 15.12 -9.17 -11.76
CA LYS A 121 16.42 -9.80 -11.94
C LYS A 121 16.45 -10.56 -13.26
N ILE A 122 17.50 -10.35 -14.04
CA ILE A 122 17.80 -11.19 -15.21
C ILE A 122 18.22 -12.60 -14.76
N VAL A 123 17.79 -13.64 -15.46
CA VAL A 123 18.11 -15.04 -15.15
C VAL A 123 19.49 -15.36 -15.74
N TYR A 124 20.52 -14.84 -15.09
CA TYR A 124 21.92 -15.07 -15.43
C TYR A 124 22.76 -15.32 -14.16
N PRO A 125 23.71 -16.27 -14.13
CA PRO A 125 24.56 -16.51 -12.97
C PRO A 125 25.29 -15.24 -12.50
N GLY A 126 25.20 -14.94 -11.20
CA GLY A 126 25.84 -13.75 -10.60
C GLY A 126 25.09 -12.43 -10.75
N SER A 127 23.94 -12.40 -11.43
CA SER A 127 23.08 -11.21 -11.47
C SER A 127 22.47 -10.89 -10.09
N LYS A 128 22.26 -9.61 -9.83
CA LYS A 128 21.61 -9.08 -8.61
C LYS A 128 20.18 -8.65 -8.92
N PHE A 129 19.39 -8.43 -7.87
CA PHE A 129 18.10 -7.76 -8.02
C PHE A 129 18.32 -6.27 -8.23
N GLU A 130 17.48 -5.70 -9.07
CA GLU A 130 17.32 -4.28 -9.29
C GLU A 130 15.95 -3.86 -8.76
N TYR A 131 15.92 -2.70 -8.11
CA TYR A 131 14.72 -2.15 -7.47
C TYR A 131 14.40 -0.78 -8.03
N SER A 132 13.12 -0.49 -8.20
CA SER A 132 12.63 0.83 -8.59
C SER A 132 11.26 1.08 -7.96
N CYS A 133 10.99 2.30 -7.52
CA CYS A 133 9.68 2.71 -7.02
C CYS A 133 9.21 3.96 -7.74
N THR A 134 7.90 4.09 -7.92
CA THR A 134 7.24 5.28 -8.46
C THR A 134 6.01 5.59 -7.63
N LEU A 135 5.79 6.87 -7.35
CA LEU A 135 4.62 7.42 -6.68
C LEU A 135 3.95 8.44 -7.62
#